data_AF-A0A1G5ILG0-F1
#
_entry.id   AF-A0A1G5ILG0-F1
#
_cell.length_a   1.000
_cell.length_b   1.000
_cell.length_c   1.000
_cell.angle_alpha   90.00
_cell.angle_beta   90.00
_cell.angle_gamma   90.00
#
_symmetry.space_group_name_H-M   'P 1'
#
loop_
_entity.id
_entity.type
_entity.pdbx_description
1 polymer ?
#
loop_
_entity_poly.entity_id
_entity_poly.type
_entity_poly.pdbx_seq_one_letter_code
_entity_poly.pdbx_strand_id
1 'polypeptide(L)'
;MTDLSSAPLLAQAEAEALNVPPENLFARQFTISRSPRTPLKYVTKAVGSHFVHHCERLDCHEIGRPDGSIGGLLLGIALDNAGQPLHGVITIMPRAGQSWREAVIENVMGWTGRFVVLCSDADGTLLLTDTVGELGVVYDPETGLVGSTLPMVLHRPIHPDPNFDHDKVAESRGHYTLGFTKDVTCRRVIPNHALDLETMRMTRVWPLSDAPWQSAANMRFDDAVDRLIAILRRNTLGFMIATQPS
;
A
#
# COMPACT_ATOMS: atom_id res chain seq x y z
N MET A 1 -6.58 26.14 1.57
CA MET A 1 -5.59 25.37 2.36
C MET A 1 -5.79 25.72 3.81
N THR A 2 -6.62 24.93 4.50
CA THR A 2 -6.82 25.05 5.94
C THR A 2 -5.53 24.60 6.62
N ASP A 3 -5.03 25.43 7.51
CA ASP A 3 -3.82 25.15 8.27
C ASP A 3 -4.07 23.94 9.20
N LEU A 4 -3.60 22.76 8.78
CA LEU A 4 -3.65 21.51 9.56
C LEU A 4 -2.72 21.55 10.80
N SER A 5 -2.03 22.66 11.07
CA SER A 5 -0.90 22.70 12.01
C SER A 5 -1.24 22.64 13.51
N SER A 6 -2.52 22.71 13.92
CA SER A 6 -2.85 22.76 15.35
C SER A 6 -3.56 21.53 15.93
N ALA A 7 -4.20 20.70 15.10
CA ALA A 7 -4.97 19.55 15.61
C ALA A 7 -4.10 18.28 15.61
N PRO A 8 -4.05 17.53 16.74
CA PRO A 8 -3.28 16.30 16.81
C PRO A 8 -3.84 15.26 15.84
N LEU A 9 -2.96 14.39 15.34
CA LEU A 9 -3.37 13.23 14.57
C LEU A 9 -4.26 12.32 15.45
N LEU A 10 -5.33 11.77 14.91
CA LEU A 10 -6.28 10.92 15.65
C LEU A 10 -5.57 9.72 16.30
N ALA A 11 -4.55 9.16 15.64
CA ALA A 11 -3.69 8.13 16.24
C ALA A 11 -3.03 8.59 17.55
N GLN A 12 -2.62 9.85 17.68
CA GLN A 12 -2.07 10.35 18.95
C GLN A 12 -3.16 10.44 20.03
N ALA A 13 -4.34 10.96 19.67
CA ALA A 13 -5.45 11.10 20.61
C ALA A 13 -5.95 9.74 21.13
N GLU A 14 -6.03 8.72 20.26
CA GLU A 14 -6.42 7.36 20.65
C GLU A 14 -5.37 6.70 21.56
N ALA A 15 -4.08 6.90 21.23
CA ALA A 15 -2.98 6.37 22.04
C ALA A 15 -2.92 7.04 23.43
N GLU A 16 -3.14 8.36 23.50
CA GLU A 16 -3.22 9.12 24.75
C GLU A 16 -4.39 8.63 25.61
N ALA A 17 -5.57 8.43 25.03
CA ALA A 17 -6.74 7.90 25.74
C ALA A 17 -6.51 6.52 26.36
N LEU A 18 -5.62 5.71 25.78
CA LEU A 18 -5.25 4.39 26.28
C LEU A 18 -4.00 4.39 27.15
N ASN A 19 -3.34 5.54 27.34
CA ASN A 19 -2.07 5.69 28.05
C ASN A 19 -0.97 4.75 27.48
N VAL A 20 -0.89 4.66 26.15
CA VAL A 20 0.11 3.86 25.42
C VAL A 20 0.84 4.77 24.44
N PRO A 21 2.16 4.61 24.21
CA PRO A 21 2.85 5.34 23.16
C PRO A 21 2.24 5.06 21.77
N PRO A 22 1.99 6.07 20.92
CA PRO A 22 1.38 5.88 19.60
C PRO A 22 2.12 4.85 18.73
N GLU A 23 3.45 4.84 18.77
CA GLU A 23 4.30 3.90 18.03
C GLU A 23 4.09 2.42 18.44
N ASN A 24 3.59 2.17 19.65
CA ASN A 24 3.27 0.84 20.14
C ASN A 24 1.85 0.43 19.73
N LEU A 25 0.88 1.35 19.83
CA LEU A 25 -0.51 1.09 19.44
C LEU A 25 -0.66 0.91 17.92
N PHE A 26 0.03 1.75 17.15
CA PHE A 26 0.02 1.74 15.68
C PHE A 26 1.27 1.06 15.11
N ALA A 27 1.76 0.01 15.78
CA ALA A 27 2.89 -0.75 15.29
C ALA A 27 2.67 -1.28 13.86
N ARG A 28 3.72 -1.27 13.05
CA ARG A 28 3.71 -1.71 11.64
C ARG A 28 2.77 -0.89 10.72
N GLN A 29 2.47 0.35 11.09
CA GLN A 29 1.69 1.27 10.26
C GLN A 29 2.56 2.38 9.67
N PHE A 30 2.01 3.08 8.69
CA PHE A 30 2.65 4.19 8.00
C PHE A 30 1.66 5.33 7.71
N THR A 31 2.23 6.50 7.42
CA THR A 31 1.56 7.68 6.87
C THR A 31 2.44 8.26 5.76
N ILE A 32 1.84 8.82 4.72
CA ILE A 32 2.48 9.52 3.62
C ILE A 32 1.90 10.92 3.56
N SER A 33 2.78 11.91 3.46
CA SER A 33 2.39 13.32 3.38
C SER A 33 3.40 14.13 2.57
N ARG A 34 3.12 15.42 2.33
CA ARG A 34 4.09 16.38 1.78
C ARG A 34 4.98 17.01 2.86
N SER A 35 4.72 16.71 4.13
CA SER A 35 5.48 17.24 5.25
C SER A 35 6.64 16.28 5.58
N PRO A 36 7.87 16.78 5.76
CA PRO A 36 8.97 15.98 6.30
C PRO A 36 8.79 15.67 7.79
N ARG A 37 7.81 16.29 8.45
CA ARG A 37 7.53 16.14 9.88
C ARG A 37 6.34 15.23 10.10
N THR A 38 6.50 14.31 11.03
CA THR A 38 5.44 13.48 11.59
C THR A 38 5.41 13.68 13.11
N PRO A 39 4.21 13.66 13.72
CA PRO A 39 4.11 13.74 15.17
C PRO A 39 4.39 12.38 15.85
N LEU A 40 4.56 11.30 15.08
CA LEU A 40 4.86 9.96 15.57
C LEU A 40 6.38 9.71 15.54
N LYS A 41 6.89 8.85 16.43
CA LYS A 41 8.30 8.41 16.39
C LYS A 41 8.55 7.39 15.29
N TYR A 42 8.37 7.82 14.05
CA TYR A 42 8.48 6.99 12.85
C TYR A 42 9.74 7.33 12.07
N VAL A 43 10.27 6.34 11.37
CA VAL A 43 11.33 6.53 10.38
C VAL A 43 10.74 7.28 9.19
N THR A 44 11.47 8.26 8.68
CA THR A 44 11.02 9.08 7.55
C THR A 44 11.94 8.90 6.35
N LYS A 45 11.37 8.57 5.19
CA LYS A 45 12.06 8.48 3.90
C LYS A 45 11.36 9.34 2.85
N ALA A 46 12.13 9.98 1.97
CA ALA A 46 11.59 10.81 0.90
C ALA A 46 11.46 10.01 -0.41
N VAL A 47 10.37 10.23 -1.14
CA VAL A 47 10.12 9.69 -2.49
C VAL A 47 9.46 10.79 -3.32
N GLY A 48 10.21 11.37 -4.25
CA GLY A 48 9.73 12.52 -5.02
C GLY A 48 9.38 13.72 -4.12
N SER A 49 8.16 14.23 -4.26
CA SER A 49 7.58 15.32 -3.48
C SER A 49 6.98 14.88 -2.13
N HIS A 50 7.02 13.59 -1.83
CA HIS A 50 6.34 12.99 -0.68
C HIS A 50 7.33 12.41 0.35
N PHE A 51 6.86 12.33 1.59
CA PHE A 51 7.55 11.71 2.71
C PHE A 51 6.73 10.55 3.24
N VAL A 52 7.38 9.40 3.36
CA VAL A 52 6.82 8.19 3.98
C VAL A 52 7.33 8.13 5.41
N HIS A 53 6.40 8.19 6.35
CA HIS A 53 6.64 7.97 7.77
C HIS A 53 6.16 6.57 8.12
N HIS A 54 7.05 5.68 8.56
CA HIS A 54 6.66 4.32 8.95
C HIS A 54 7.24 3.90 10.29
N CYS A 55 6.51 3.01 10.97
CA CYS A 55 7.02 2.33 12.15
C CYS A 55 8.31 1.57 11.80
N GLU A 56 9.31 1.59 12.67
CA GLU A 56 10.58 0.86 12.49
C GLU A 56 10.36 -0.66 12.36
N ARG A 57 9.26 -1.19 12.91
CA ARG A 57 8.88 -2.60 12.83
C ARG A 57 8.19 -2.97 11.50
N LEU A 58 7.97 -2.00 10.61
CA LEU A 58 7.49 -2.23 9.24
C LEU A 58 8.70 -2.28 8.31
N ASP A 59 8.87 -3.41 7.64
CA ASP A 59 9.93 -3.59 6.66
C ASP A 59 9.83 -2.53 5.56
N CYS A 60 10.98 -1.98 5.17
CA CYS A 60 11.07 -0.96 4.13
C CYS A 60 12.29 -1.22 3.25
N HIS A 61 12.05 -1.39 1.95
CA HIS A 61 13.05 -1.66 0.93
C HIS A 61 13.03 -0.56 -0.12
N GLU A 62 14.19 -0.26 -0.70
CA GLU A 62 14.31 0.80 -1.70
C GLU A 62 14.12 0.21 -3.10
N ILE A 63 13.44 0.94 -3.97
CA ILE A 63 13.26 0.55 -5.37
C ILE A 63 14.16 1.44 -6.22
N GLY A 64 15.17 0.82 -6.83
CA GLY A 64 16.20 1.48 -7.62
C GLY A 64 15.88 1.57 -9.11
N ARG A 65 16.46 2.58 -9.74
CA ARG A 65 16.55 2.73 -11.20
C ARG A 65 17.84 2.10 -11.73
N PRO A 66 17.95 1.84 -13.04
CA PRO A 66 19.17 1.30 -13.65
C PRO A 66 20.42 2.18 -13.46
N ASP A 67 20.23 3.48 -13.24
CA ASP A 67 21.32 4.43 -12.96
C ASP A 67 21.79 4.45 -11.49
N GLY A 68 21.21 3.59 -10.65
CA GLY A 68 21.51 3.49 -9.22
C GLY A 68 20.76 4.50 -8.33
N SER A 69 19.97 5.41 -8.91
CA SER A 69 19.13 6.32 -8.12
C SER A 69 17.93 5.59 -7.52
N ILE A 70 17.49 6.03 -6.34
CA ILE A 70 16.26 5.51 -5.72
C ILE A 70 15.05 6.24 -6.31
N GLY A 71 14.08 5.46 -6.79
CA GLY A 71 12.83 5.97 -7.36
C GLY A 71 11.58 5.60 -6.58
N GLY A 72 11.70 4.73 -5.58
CA GLY A 72 10.54 4.26 -4.85
C GLY A 72 10.89 3.52 -3.58
N LEU A 73 9.84 3.09 -2.87
CA LEU A 73 9.92 2.29 -1.67
C LEU A 73 8.92 1.15 -1.75
N LEU A 74 9.28 0.00 -1.19
CA LEU A 74 8.40 -1.10 -0.87
C LEU A 74 8.28 -1.19 0.66
N LEU A 75 7.06 -1.10 1.17
CA LEU A 75 6.73 -1.29 2.59
C LEU A 75 6.10 -2.67 2.79
N GLY A 76 6.55 -3.42 3.79
CA GLY A 76 6.07 -4.77 4.08
C GLY A 76 6.85 -5.86 3.35
N ILE A 77 6.22 -7.03 3.18
CA ILE A 77 6.88 -8.25 2.72
C ILE A 77 6.34 -8.60 1.33
N ALA A 78 7.26 -8.78 0.38
CA ALA A 78 6.95 -9.18 -0.98
C ALA A 78 7.87 -10.29 -1.47
N LEU A 79 7.30 -11.17 -2.29
CA LEU A 79 8.00 -12.22 -3.03
C LEU A 79 7.88 -11.93 -4.52
N ASP A 80 8.94 -12.17 -5.27
CA ASP A 80 8.94 -12.05 -6.72
C ASP A 80 8.20 -13.20 -7.42
N ASN A 81 8.20 -13.17 -8.76
CA ASN A 81 7.64 -14.23 -9.60
C ASN A 81 8.35 -15.59 -9.48
N ALA A 82 9.47 -15.69 -8.77
CA ALA A 82 10.18 -16.93 -8.44
C ALA A 82 9.98 -17.33 -6.96
N GLY A 83 9.15 -16.61 -6.21
CA GLY A 83 8.93 -16.80 -4.78
C GLY A 83 10.12 -16.42 -3.91
N GLN A 84 11.07 -15.65 -4.44
CA GLN A 84 12.19 -15.15 -3.68
C GLN A 84 11.78 -13.88 -2.94
N PRO A 85 12.17 -13.73 -1.66
CA PRO A 85 11.89 -12.52 -0.91
C PRO A 85 12.61 -11.32 -1.54
N LEU A 86 11.87 -10.22 -1.67
CA LEU A 86 12.43 -8.94 -2.07
C LEU A 86 13.00 -8.24 -0.83
N HIS A 87 14.28 -7.92 -0.86
CA HIS A 87 14.98 -7.25 0.24
C HIS A 87 16.07 -6.31 -0.27
N GLY A 88 16.48 -5.35 0.55
CA GLY A 88 17.54 -4.39 0.22
C GLY A 88 17.11 -3.39 -0.87
N VAL A 89 17.94 -3.23 -1.90
CA VAL A 89 17.65 -2.37 -3.06
C VAL A 89 17.15 -3.22 -4.23
N ILE A 90 15.90 -3.02 -4.60
CA ILE A 90 15.19 -3.74 -5.68
C ILE A 90 15.35 -2.94 -6.97
N THR A 91 16.25 -3.36 -7.85
CA THR A 91 16.50 -2.67 -9.12
C THR A 91 15.48 -3.10 -10.18
N ILE A 92 14.72 -2.14 -10.71
CA ILE A 92 13.74 -2.39 -11.78
C ILE A 92 14.33 -1.99 -13.14
N MET A 93 14.35 -2.94 -14.07
CA MET A 93 14.90 -2.76 -15.42
C MET A 93 13.75 -2.63 -16.44
N PRO A 94 13.53 -1.44 -17.04
CA PRO A 94 12.50 -1.26 -18.06
C PRO A 94 12.87 -1.97 -19.36
N ARG A 95 11.88 -2.46 -20.10
CA ARG A 95 12.07 -2.96 -21.46
C ARG A 95 12.26 -1.80 -22.43
N ALA A 96 12.78 -2.09 -23.64
CA ALA A 96 12.92 -1.09 -24.68
C ALA A 96 11.55 -0.43 -24.99
N GLY A 97 11.50 0.90 -24.91
CA GLY A 97 10.27 1.69 -25.12
C GLY A 97 9.32 1.76 -23.92
N GLN A 98 9.62 1.08 -22.81
CA GLN A 98 8.83 1.12 -21.58
C GLN A 98 9.40 2.17 -20.63
N SER A 99 8.53 2.99 -20.03
CA SER A 99 8.92 3.89 -18.94
C SER A 99 9.28 3.10 -17.66
N TRP A 100 10.04 3.72 -16.76
CA TRP A 100 10.38 3.08 -15.49
C TRP A 100 9.14 2.82 -14.61
N ARG A 101 8.18 3.74 -14.60
CA ARG A 101 6.92 3.58 -13.87
C ARG A 101 6.08 2.42 -14.40
N GLU A 102 5.96 2.25 -15.71
CA GLU A 102 5.29 1.08 -16.30
C GLU A 102 5.98 -0.22 -15.89
N ALA A 103 7.32 -0.24 -15.85
CA ALA A 103 8.07 -1.40 -15.40
C ALA A 103 7.84 -1.71 -13.92
N VAL A 104 7.74 -0.69 -13.06
CA VAL A 104 7.37 -0.88 -11.64
C VAL A 104 5.97 -1.49 -11.52
N ILE A 105 4.98 -0.92 -12.21
CA ILE A 105 3.60 -1.43 -12.19
C ILE A 105 3.56 -2.91 -12.63
N GLU A 106 4.23 -3.24 -13.75
CA GLU A 106 4.30 -4.62 -14.25
C GLU A 106 4.93 -5.58 -13.23
N ASN A 107 6.03 -5.19 -12.59
CA ASN A 107 6.68 -6.01 -11.56
C ASN A 107 5.76 -6.21 -10.35
N VAL A 108 5.14 -5.15 -9.85
CA VAL A 108 4.24 -5.19 -8.69
C VAL A 108 3.05 -6.13 -8.93
N MET A 109 2.51 -6.16 -10.15
CA MET A 109 1.43 -7.11 -10.50
C MET A 109 1.88 -8.59 -10.49
N GLY A 110 3.18 -8.85 -10.62
CA GLY A 110 3.76 -10.20 -10.47
C GLY A 110 4.15 -10.57 -9.04
N TRP A 111 4.21 -9.60 -8.13
CA TRP A 111 4.63 -9.86 -6.76
C TRP A 111 3.50 -10.45 -5.93
N THR A 112 3.88 -11.25 -4.92
CA THR A 112 2.94 -11.81 -3.93
C THR A 112 3.38 -11.39 -2.53
N GLY A 113 2.43 -11.03 -1.68
CA GLY A 113 2.72 -10.71 -0.28
C GLY A 113 1.78 -9.67 0.29
N ARG A 114 2.25 -9.05 1.36
CA ARG A 114 1.56 -8.02 2.11
C ARG A 114 2.41 -6.77 2.05
N PHE A 115 2.13 -5.90 1.10
CA PHE A 115 3.00 -4.77 0.84
C PHE A 115 2.28 -3.58 0.20
N VAL A 116 2.93 -2.42 0.28
CA VAL A 116 2.59 -1.18 -0.41
C VAL A 116 3.83 -0.69 -1.13
N VAL A 117 3.67 -0.24 -2.37
CA VAL A 117 4.77 0.30 -3.17
C VAL A 117 4.49 1.76 -3.48
N LEU A 118 5.47 2.61 -3.26
CA LEU A 118 5.51 3.96 -3.78
C LEU A 118 6.56 4.03 -4.89
N CYS A 119 6.23 4.67 -5.99
CA CYS A 119 7.21 5.00 -7.02
C CYS A 119 6.99 6.43 -7.52
N SER A 120 8.08 7.12 -7.83
CA SER A 120 8.04 8.48 -8.33
C SER A 120 8.98 8.66 -9.50
N ASP A 121 8.57 9.49 -10.45
CA ASP A 121 9.34 9.94 -11.59
C ASP A 121 8.93 11.39 -11.94
N ALA A 122 9.20 11.83 -13.16
CA ALA A 122 8.84 13.18 -13.61
C ALA A 122 7.31 13.42 -13.65
N ASP A 123 6.49 12.38 -13.76
CA ASP A 123 5.04 12.45 -13.84
C ASP A 123 4.37 12.39 -12.45
N GLY A 124 5.14 12.53 -11.37
CA GLY A 124 4.63 12.54 -9.99
C GLY A 124 4.92 11.25 -9.20
N THR A 125 4.06 10.97 -8.20
CA THR A 125 4.20 9.81 -7.31
C THR A 125 2.95 8.95 -7.36
N LEU A 126 3.13 7.65 -7.56
CA LEU A 126 2.07 6.65 -7.50
C LEU A 126 2.25 5.75 -6.28
N LEU A 127 1.11 5.29 -5.75
CA LEU A 127 1.03 4.25 -4.75
C LEU A 127 0.29 3.04 -5.32
N LEU A 128 0.85 1.85 -5.10
CA LEU A 128 0.30 0.55 -5.46
C LEU A 128 0.18 -0.31 -4.20
N THR A 129 -0.79 -1.21 -4.17
CA THR A 129 -0.94 -2.21 -3.12
C THR A 129 -0.65 -3.61 -3.66
N ASP A 130 -0.50 -4.58 -2.75
CA ASP A 130 -0.63 -5.98 -3.12
C ASP A 130 -2.00 -6.29 -3.77
N THR A 131 -2.09 -7.45 -4.41
CA THR A 131 -3.22 -7.85 -5.27
C THR A 131 -4.53 -8.04 -4.51
N VAL A 132 -4.50 -8.10 -3.18
CA VAL A 132 -5.69 -8.21 -2.32
C VAL A 132 -5.82 -7.06 -1.32
N GLY A 133 -4.86 -6.13 -1.29
CA GLY A 133 -4.82 -4.97 -0.40
C GLY A 133 -4.71 -5.36 1.07
N GLU A 134 -3.91 -6.39 1.37
CA GLU A 134 -3.70 -6.92 2.72
C GLU A 134 -3.00 -5.90 3.63
N LEU A 135 -2.01 -5.17 3.12
CA LEU A 135 -1.50 -4.00 3.81
C LEU A 135 -2.43 -2.82 3.50
N GLY A 136 -3.38 -2.58 4.41
CA GLY A 136 -4.40 -1.57 4.24
C GLY A 136 -3.84 -0.19 3.93
N VAL A 137 -4.50 0.51 2.99
CA VAL A 137 -4.17 1.89 2.61
C VAL A 137 -5.46 2.69 2.53
N VAL A 138 -5.57 3.71 3.37
CA VAL A 138 -6.62 4.71 3.33
C VAL A 138 -6.03 6.07 2.99
N TYR A 139 -6.83 6.93 2.39
CA TYR A 139 -6.44 8.29 2.06
C TYR A 139 -7.59 9.25 2.30
N ASP A 140 -7.22 10.48 2.63
CA ASP A 140 -8.12 11.62 2.67
C ASP A 140 -7.83 12.53 1.47
N PRO A 141 -8.71 12.55 0.45
CA PRO A 141 -8.50 13.34 -0.76
C PRO A 141 -8.50 14.85 -0.49
N GLU A 142 -9.08 15.31 0.62
CA GLU A 142 -9.13 16.73 0.95
C GLU A 142 -7.79 17.26 1.48
N THR A 143 -7.11 16.47 2.31
CA THR A 143 -5.83 16.84 2.92
C THR A 143 -4.62 16.30 2.16
N GLY A 144 -4.81 15.29 1.32
CA GLY A 144 -3.73 14.59 0.63
C GLY A 144 -2.90 13.69 1.55
N LEU A 145 -3.45 13.30 2.71
CA LEU A 145 -2.82 12.32 3.60
C LEU A 145 -3.19 10.90 3.17
N VAL A 146 -2.22 10.01 3.21
CA VAL A 146 -2.40 8.57 2.97
C VAL A 146 -1.79 7.81 4.15
N GLY A 147 -2.37 6.68 4.54
CA GLY A 147 -1.84 5.91 5.68
C GLY A 147 -2.50 4.56 5.83
N SER A 148 -2.07 3.79 6.83
CA SER A 148 -2.56 2.41 6.99
C SER A 148 -4.01 2.31 7.46
N THR A 149 -4.46 3.27 8.28
CA THR A 149 -5.77 3.28 8.93
C THR A 149 -6.31 4.70 9.11
N LEU A 150 -7.61 4.86 9.40
CA LEU A 150 -8.24 6.18 9.58
C LEU A 150 -7.53 7.05 10.64
N PRO A 151 -7.12 6.51 11.82
CA PRO A 151 -6.35 7.29 12.78
C PRO A 151 -5.03 7.85 12.24
N MET A 152 -4.45 7.23 11.22
CA MET A 152 -3.18 7.64 10.61
C MET A 152 -3.32 8.76 9.58
N VAL A 153 -4.56 9.15 9.22
CA VAL A 153 -4.84 10.18 8.19
C VAL A 153 -5.79 11.29 8.64
N LEU A 154 -6.45 11.14 9.80
CA LEU A 154 -7.41 12.12 10.31
C LEU A 154 -6.80 12.97 11.43
N HIS A 155 -6.97 14.29 11.34
CA HIS A 155 -6.68 15.26 12.42
C HIS A 155 -7.94 15.70 13.16
N ARG A 156 -8.98 14.86 13.11
CA ARG A 156 -10.31 15.10 13.68
C ARG A 156 -10.94 13.76 14.06
N PRO A 157 -12.02 13.75 14.88
CA PRO A 157 -12.85 12.57 15.03
C PRO A 157 -13.39 12.06 13.70
N ILE A 158 -13.66 10.75 13.64
CA ILE A 158 -14.31 10.11 12.50
C ILE A 158 -15.73 10.68 12.36
N HIS A 159 -16.06 11.15 11.15
CA HIS A 159 -17.39 11.57 10.76
C HIS A 159 -18.07 10.42 10.00
N PRO A 160 -19.02 9.70 10.63
CA PRO A 160 -19.57 8.48 10.05
C PRO A 160 -20.31 8.76 8.73
N ASP A 161 -20.05 7.93 7.70
CA ASP A 161 -20.77 8.01 6.42
C ASP A 161 -22.24 7.57 6.58
N PRO A 162 -23.23 8.47 6.39
CA PRO A 162 -24.64 8.17 6.65
C PRO A 162 -25.24 7.11 5.72
N ASN A 163 -24.54 6.72 4.65
CA ASN A 163 -24.99 5.68 3.73
C ASN A 163 -24.76 4.25 4.26
N PHE A 164 -24.05 4.09 5.37
CA PHE A 164 -23.71 2.79 5.94
C PHE A 164 -24.29 2.59 7.34
N ASP A 165 -24.77 1.37 7.59
CA ASP A 165 -25.14 0.93 8.94
C ASP A 165 -23.88 0.46 9.67
N HIS A 166 -23.23 1.39 10.39
CA HIS A 166 -21.95 1.13 11.04
C HIS A 166 -22.02 0.08 12.14
N ASP A 167 -23.17 -0.05 12.83
CA ASP A 167 -23.37 -1.05 13.88
C ASP A 167 -23.41 -2.44 13.26
N LYS A 168 -24.11 -2.62 12.14
CA LYS A 168 -24.05 -3.89 11.38
C LYS A 168 -22.63 -4.20 10.91
N VAL A 169 -21.86 -3.22 10.44
CA VAL A 169 -20.48 -3.46 10.02
C VAL A 169 -19.62 -3.89 11.20
N ALA A 170 -19.73 -3.22 12.36
CA ALA A 170 -18.99 -3.57 13.57
C ALA A 170 -19.34 -4.98 14.09
N GLU A 171 -20.60 -5.39 13.95
CA GLU A 171 -21.10 -6.72 14.32
C GLU A 171 -20.84 -7.79 13.24
N SER A 172 -20.07 -7.49 12.20
CA SER A 172 -19.81 -8.39 11.07
C SER A 172 -21.08 -8.86 10.32
N ARG A 173 -22.14 -8.04 10.36
CA ARG A 173 -23.41 -8.23 9.62
C ARG A 173 -23.53 -7.30 8.40
N GLY A 174 -22.45 -6.59 8.07
CA GLY A 174 -22.35 -5.68 6.94
C GLY A 174 -20.89 -5.42 6.59
N HIS A 175 -20.65 -4.76 5.45
CA HIS A 175 -19.31 -4.43 4.97
C HIS A 175 -19.28 -3.04 4.34
N TYR A 176 -18.17 -2.33 4.50
CA TYR A 176 -17.84 -1.24 3.59
C TYR A 176 -17.38 -1.84 2.26
N THR A 177 -17.96 -1.40 1.15
CA THR A 177 -17.66 -1.89 -0.20
C THR A 177 -16.95 -0.82 -1.01
N LEU A 178 -16.35 -1.19 -2.15
CA LEU A 178 -15.85 -0.23 -3.17
C LEU A 178 -14.95 0.91 -2.65
N GLY A 179 -14.11 0.61 -1.64
CA GLY A 179 -13.20 1.60 -1.08
C GLY A 179 -13.84 2.60 -0.11
N PHE A 180 -15.13 2.45 0.25
CA PHE A 180 -15.71 3.22 1.34
C PHE A 180 -15.06 2.85 2.68
N THR A 181 -15.08 3.81 3.60
CA THR A 181 -14.60 3.63 4.98
C THR A 181 -15.68 4.07 5.96
N LYS A 182 -15.42 3.96 7.27
CA LYS A 182 -16.31 4.55 8.27
C LYS A 182 -16.40 6.06 8.13
N ASP A 183 -15.32 6.72 7.75
CA ASP A 183 -15.30 8.17 7.57
C ASP A 183 -15.83 8.59 6.20
N VAL A 184 -16.69 9.60 6.18
CA VAL A 184 -17.37 10.08 4.97
C VAL A 184 -16.40 10.64 3.93
N THR A 185 -15.27 11.25 4.32
CA THR A 185 -14.31 11.86 3.38
C THR A 185 -13.22 10.88 2.96
N CYS A 186 -12.81 9.97 3.84
CA CYS A 186 -11.74 9.03 3.54
C CYS A 186 -12.19 7.87 2.63
N ARG A 187 -11.24 7.38 1.84
CA ARG A 187 -11.40 6.21 0.98
C ARG A 187 -10.27 5.23 1.20
N ARG A 188 -10.51 3.95 0.95
CA ARG A 188 -9.50 2.88 0.91
C ARG A 188 -9.06 2.66 -0.52
N VAL A 189 -7.75 2.56 -0.75
CA VAL A 189 -7.22 2.16 -2.05
C VAL A 189 -7.68 0.73 -2.35
N ILE A 190 -8.34 0.56 -3.49
CA ILE A 190 -8.83 -0.73 -3.96
C ILE A 190 -7.66 -1.49 -4.60
N PRO A 191 -7.51 -2.80 -4.37
CA PRO A 191 -6.47 -3.59 -5.03
C PRO A 191 -6.51 -3.46 -6.55
N ASN A 192 -5.37 -3.69 -7.19
CA ASN A 192 -5.20 -3.58 -8.65
C ASN A 192 -5.45 -2.16 -9.21
N HIS A 193 -5.35 -1.14 -8.37
CA HIS A 193 -5.35 0.27 -8.76
C HIS A 193 -4.06 0.94 -8.30
N ALA A 194 -3.62 1.93 -9.06
CA ALA A 194 -2.65 2.91 -8.61
C ALA A 194 -3.38 4.15 -8.08
N LEU A 195 -2.98 4.65 -6.91
CA LEU A 195 -3.38 5.96 -6.41
C LEU A 195 -2.32 6.98 -6.82
N ASP A 196 -2.72 8.00 -7.57
CA ASP A 196 -1.88 9.15 -7.88
C ASP A 196 -1.88 10.12 -6.68
N LEU A 197 -0.71 10.38 -6.09
CA LEU A 197 -0.60 11.19 -4.87
C LEU A 197 -0.65 12.70 -5.13
N GLU A 198 -0.52 13.13 -6.38
CA GLU A 198 -0.67 14.54 -6.75
C GLU A 198 -2.15 14.92 -6.88
N THR A 199 -2.97 14.00 -7.39
CA THR A 199 -4.39 14.24 -7.72
C THR A 199 -5.37 13.49 -6.82
N MET A 200 -4.89 12.56 -5.99
CA MET A 200 -5.70 11.63 -5.19
C MET A 200 -6.69 10.81 -6.02
N ARG A 201 -6.36 10.55 -7.29
CA ARG A 201 -7.17 9.77 -8.22
C ARG A 201 -6.66 8.35 -8.32
N MET A 202 -7.58 7.40 -8.24
CA MET A 202 -7.28 6.00 -8.47
C MET A 202 -7.47 5.63 -9.94
N THR A 203 -6.50 4.92 -10.51
CA THR A 203 -6.57 4.36 -11.87
C THR A 203 -6.36 2.86 -11.80
N ARG A 204 -7.21 2.08 -12.48
CA ARG A 204 -7.06 0.64 -12.56
C ARG A 204 -5.78 0.29 -13.34
N VAL A 205 -4.92 -0.53 -12.75
CA VAL A 205 -3.71 -1.08 -13.39
C VAL A 205 -3.83 -2.56 -13.71
N TRP A 206 -4.83 -3.25 -13.13
CA TRP A 206 -5.15 -4.63 -13.50
C TRP A 206 -6.66 -4.96 -13.28
N PRO A 207 -7.24 -5.86 -14.10
CA PRO A 207 -6.72 -6.32 -15.37
C PRO A 207 -6.76 -5.19 -16.40
N LEU A 208 -5.78 -5.16 -17.31
CA LEU A 208 -5.79 -4.27 -18.46
C LEU A 208 -6.72 -4.80 -19.55
N SER A 209 -7.14 -3.94 -20.48
CA SER A 209 -8.10 -4.27 -21.54
C SER A 209 -7.62 -5.38 -22.48
N ASP A 210 -6.31 -5.58 -22.57
CA ASP A 210 -5.63 -6.58 -23.39
C ASP A 210 -5.25 -7.84 -22.59
N ALA A 211 -5.69 -7.96 -21.33
CA ALA A 211 -5.39 -9.14 -20.53
C ALA A 211 -5.80 -10.42 -21.28
N PRO A 212 -4.90 -11.43 -21.41
CA PRO A 212 -5.11 -12.58 -22.28
C PRO A 212 -6.05 -13.61 -21.63
N TRP A 213 -7.32 -13.23 -21.46
CA TRP A 213 -8.38 -14.05 -20.85
C TRP A 213 -8.55 -15.40 -21.58
N GLN A 214 -8.28 -15.43 -22.88
CA GLN A 214 -8.42 -16.61 -23.73
C GLN A 214 -7.46 -17.75 -23.33
N SER A 215 -6.27 -17.43 -22.82
CA SER A 215 -5.28 -18.45 -22.43
C SER A 215 -5.67 -19.18 -21.14
N ALA A 216 -6.27 -18.47 -20.18
CA ALA A 216 -6.77 -19.04 -18.93
C ALA A 216 -8.06 -19.83 -19.15
N ALA A 217 -8.95 -19.35 -20.03
CA ALA A 217 -10.22 -20.00 -20.33
C ALA A 217 -10.07 -21.38 -21.01
N ASN A 218 -8.95 -21.61 -21.70
CA ASN A 218 -8.66 -22.86 -22.41
C ASN A 218 -7.76 -23.82 -21.62
N MET A 219 -7.39 -23.47 -20.38
CA MET A 219 -6.57 -24.33 -19.54
C MET A 219 -7.39 -25.52 -19.06
N ARG A 220 -6.83 -26.74 -19.16
CA ARG A 220 -7.48 -27.91 -18.56
C ARG A 220 -7.52 -27.75 -17.05
N PHE A 221 -8.54 -28.32 -16.42
CA PHE A 221 -8.70 -28.27 -14.97
C PHE A 221 -7.46 -28.79 -14.23
N ASP A 222 -6.91 -29.95 -14.64
CA ASP A 222 -5.72 -30.54 -14.01
C ASP A 222 -4.50 -29.60 -14.11
N ASP A 223 -4.26 -29.01 -15.28
CA ASP A 223 -3.16 -28.06 -15.51
C ASP A 223 -3.33 -26.80 -14.65
N ALA A 224 -4.56 -26.34 -14.47
CA ALA A 224 -4.88 -25.21 -13.59
C ALA A 224 -4.60 -25.54 -12.12
N VAL A 225 -5.00 -26.74 -11.67
CA VAL A 225 -4.75 -27.22 -10.31
C VAL A 225 -3.24 -27.37 -10.05
N ASP A 226 -2.50 -28.01 -10.95
CA ASP A 226 -1.05 -28.18 -10.83
C ASP A 226 -0.32 -26.83 -10.79
N ARG A 227 -0.74 -25.89 -11.63
CA ARG A 227 -0.22 -24.52 -11.62
C ARG A 227 -0.51 -23.81 -10.29
N LEU A 228 -1.72 -23.92 -9.76
CA LEU A 228 -2.08 -23.33 -8.47
C LEU A 228 -1.25 -23.95 -7.33
N ILE A 229 -1.10 -25.27 -7.30
CA ILE A 229 -0.28 -25.97 -6.31
C ILE A 229 1.17 -25.51 -6.39
N ALA A 230 1.74 -25.40 -7.60
CA ALA A 230 3.11 -24.94 -7.79
C ALA A 230 3.31 -23.51 -7.25
N ILE A 231 2.39 -22.59 -7.55
CA ILE A 231 2.42 -21.20 -7.05
C ILE A 231 2.32 -21.19 -5.52
N LEU A 232 1.37 -21.92 -4.95
CA LEU A 232 1.17 -21.97 -3.50
C LEU A 232 2.39 -22.54 -2.77
N ARG A 233 2.96 -23.65 -3.25
CA ARG A 233 4.18 -24.24 -2.65
C ARG A 233 5.34 -23.26 -2.66
N ARG A 234 5.58 -22.63 -3.80
CA ARG A 234 6.66 -21.66 -3.98
C ARG A 234 6.50 -20.47 -3.04
N ASN A 235 5.29 -19.92 -2.94
CA ASN A 235 5.01 -18.79 -2.06
C ASN A 235 5.12 -19.16 -0.58
N THR A 236 4.60 -20.33 -0.17
CA THR A 236 4.74 -20.82 1.21
C THR A 236 6.20 -20.97 1.62
N LEU A 237 7.04 -21.56 0.77
CA LEU A 237 8.48 -21.65 1.02
C LEU A 237 9.13 -20.26 1.11
N GLY A 238 8.80 -19.36 0.18
CA GLY A 238 9.31 -17.99 0.20
C GLY A 238 8.97 -17.24 1.48
N PHE A 239 7.73 -17.33 1.99
CA PHE A 239 7.33 -16.67 3.23
C PHE A 239 8.01 -17.27 4.47
N MET A 240 8.25 -18.58 4.50
CA MET A 240 9.01 -19.19 5.59
C MET A 240 10.45 -18.68 5.65
N ILE A 241 11.06 -18.39 4.50
CA ILE A 241 12.40 -17.79 4.42
C ILE A 241 12.35 -16.31 4.82
N ALA A 242 11.38 -15.56 4.29
CA ALA A 242 11.22 -14.11 4.54
C ALA A 242 10.96 -13.76 6.02
N THR A 243 10.47 -14.71 6.81
CA THR A 243 10.11 -14.50 8.22
C THR A 243 11.21 -14.94 9.21
N GLN A 244 12.35 -15.45 8.73
CA GLN A 244 13.48 -15.74 9.60
C GLN A 244 14.23 -14.45 9.95
N PRO A 245 14.59 -14.22 11.23
CA PRO A 245 15.43 -13.08 11.59
C PRO A 245 16.81 -13.23 10.93
N SER A 246 17.24 -12.17 10.24
CA SER A 246 18.60 -11.99 9.73
C SER A 246 19.63 -11.91 10.84
#